data_AF-A0A6B1BIS2-F1
#
_entry.id   AF-A0A6B1BIS2-F1
#
_cell.length_a   1.000
_cell.length_b   1.000
_cell.length_c   1.000
_cell.angle_alpha   90.00
_cell.angle_beta   90.00
_cell.angle_gamma   90.00
#
_symmetry.space_group_name_H-M   'P 1'
#
loop_
_entity.id
_entity.type
_entity.pdbx_description
1 polymer ?
#
loop_
_entity_poly.entity_id
_entity_poly.type
_entity_poly.pdbx_seq_one_letter_code
_entity_poly.pdbx_strand_id
1 'polypeptide(L)'
;MLLTSSQYEMSCTYWSQAMTAHLLQSISGFGSKMLGTPSAMLSKNMVFSSARDRFILIKQRQFNVLSYSLQTHTLRKEKFMARRPNVLWLMSDQHNANCTGFAAHPNVRTPNMDRIADEGVVFTRAFCNNPICSPSRICFMTGQYCHTHRMFGNDHSEIPEANPNTLACQFRRYGYQTAVIGKAHMVRRWDEDGFERIRYTDLCDATHLDPTETHYFKYLEDLGLSDFYEEGSARPGQEYTMDGSAPAKLPYQHSIEHYTGNESLAFLKERDDERPFFLHMSFQRPHAPIAPAAEHFDMYNPDEMVLPDSAVDYFERRFAGKPEFMQKRLADGCGYPLADPNSDRLKRCLASYYALITAIDSEIGRVLDYLDEVGEFERGIY
;
A
#
# COMPACT_ATOMS: atom_id res chain seq x y z
N MET A 1 -45.25 2.32 18.40
CA MET A 1 -45.18 2.50 19.86
C MET A 1 -43.71 2.67 20.19
N LEU A 2 -43.35 3.85 20.69
CA LEU A 2 -41.99 4.35 20.91
C LEU A 2 -41.27 3.53 22.01
N LEU A 3 -39.99 3.22 21.79
CA LEU A 3 -39.04 2.90 22.87
C LEU A 3 -37.97 3.98 22.87
N THR A 4 -37.83 4.63 24.03
CA THR A 4 -37.06 5.84 24.27
C THR A 4 -35.59 5.57 24.63
N SER A 5 -34.78 6.59 24.41
CA SER A 5 -33.33 6.67 24.38
C SER A 5 -32.60 6.66 25.74
N SER A 6 -32.81 5.69 26.63
CA SER A 6 -32.11 5.70 27.94
C SER A 6 -31.60 4.36 28.48
N GLN A 7 -31.50 3.30 27.66
CA GLN A 7 -30.97 2.01 28.11
C GLN A 7 -29.73 1.50 27.34
N TYR A 8 -29.16 2.30 26.43
CA TYR A 8 -27.94 1.93 25.69
C TYR A 8 -26.63 2.45 26.32
N GLU A 9 -26.68 3.30 27.35
CA GLU A 9 -25.47 3.89 27.96
C GLU A 9 -24.87 3.09 29.14
N MET A 10 -25.48 1.99 29.58
CA MET A 10 -24.95 1.18 30.70
C MET A 10 -24.31 -0.15 30.30
N SER A 11 -24.33 -0.55 29.03
CA SER A 11 -23.71 -1.81 28.57
C SER A 11 -22.33 -1.63 27.92
N CYS A 12 -21.93 -0.41 27.53
CA CYS A 12 -20.61 -0.14 26.93
C CYS A 12 -19.48 0.08 27.96
N THR A 13 -19.78 0.40 29.21
CA THR A 13 -18.77 0.64 30.26
C THR A 13 -18.26 -0.65 30.92
N TYR A 14 -19.02 -1.75 30.84
CA TYR A 14 -18.61 -3.05 31.42
C TYR A 14 -17.68 -3.86 30.51
N TRP A 15 -17.66 -3.60 29.20
CA TRP A 15 -16.79 -4.32 28.26
C TRP A 15 -15.39 -3.69 28.10
N SER A 16 -15.19 -2.41 28.41
CA SER A 16 -13.87 -1.77 28.31
C SER A 16 -12.97 -2.02 29.54
N GLN A 17 -13.54 -2.29 30.72
CA GLN A 17 -12.76 -2.61 31.91
C GLN A 17 -12.33 -4.09 32.00
N ALA A 18 -13.08 -5.01 31.37
CA ALA A 18 -12.76 -6.44 31.40
C ALA A 18 -11.57 -6.84 30.50
N MET A 19 -11.29 -6.12 29.40
CA MET A 19 -10.12 -6.40 28.55
C MET A 19 -8.82 -5.76 29.04
N THR A 20 -8.89 -4.79 29.96
CA THR A 20 -7.69 -4.12 30.50
C THR A 20 -7.09 -4.87 31.70
N ALA A 21 -7.85 -5.78 32.34
CA ALA A 21 -7.38 -6.54 33.50
C ALA A 21 -6.71 -7.88 33.18
N HIS A 22 -6.82 -8.41 31.95
CA HIS A 22 -6.26 -9.73 31.60
C HIS A 22 -4.91 -9.71 30.87
N LEU A 23 -4.34 -8.52 30.59
CA LEU A 23 -3.02 -8.36 29.95
C LEU A 23 -1.92 -7.85 30.89
N LEU A 24 -2.23 -7.65 32.19
CA LEU A 24 -1.27 -7.18 33.20
C LEU A 24 -0.98 -8.19 34.33
N GLN A 25 -1.43 -9.44 34.20
CA GLN A 25 -1.18 -10.50 35.18
C GLN A 25 -0.22 -11.61 34.70
N SER A 26 0.48 -11.43 33.57
CA SER A 26 1.48 -12.39 33.08
C SER A 26 2.95 -11.94 33.18
N ILE A 27 3.25 -10.80 33.84
CA ILE A 27 4.64 -10.28 33.97
C ILE A 27 5.05 -10.04 35.45
N SER A 28 4.33 -10.57 36.43
CA SER A 28 4.71 -10.45 37.86
C SER A 28 4.58 -11.78 38.61
N GLY A 29 5.47 -12.72 38.29
CA GLY A 29 5.66 -13.95 39.06
C GLY A 29 7.11 -14.40 38.98
N PHE A 30 7.73 -14.62 40.13
CA PHE A 30 9.16 -14.87 40.42
C PHE A 30 10.00 -13.59 40.52
N GLY A 31 10.43 -13.14 41.69
CA GLY A 31 10.69 -13.87 42.93
C GLY A 31 12.05 -13.40 43.44
N SER A 32 12.02 -12.36 44.26
CA SER A 32 13.16 -11.96 45.08
C SER A 32 13.54 -13.08 46.05
N LYS A 33 14.83 -13.43 46.13
CA LYS A 33 15.56 -13.67 47.38
C LYS A 33 17.05 -13.99 47.16
N MET A 34 17.86 -13.15 47.81
CA MET A 34 18.98 -13.49 48.71
C MET A 34 20.42 -13.67 48.19
N LEU A 35 21.31 -13.01 48.98
CA LEU A 35 22.76 -13.18 49.19
C LEU A 35 23.62 -12.51 48.10
N GLY A 36 24.48 -11.52 48.37
CA GLY A 36 25.28 -11.23 49.57
C GLY A 36 26.76 -11.30 49.13
N THR A 37 27.43 -10.16 49.02
CA THR A 37 28.90 -10.10 48.90
C THR A 37 29.55 -10.56 50.21
N PRO A 38 30.69 -11.26 50.20
CA PRO A 38 31.98 -10.56 50.24
C PRO A 38 33.19 -11.25 49.55
N SER A 39 34.13 -10.40 49.13
CA SER A 39 35.62 -10.47 49.24
C SER A 39 36.42 -11.75 48.92
N ALA A 40 37.40 -11.57 48.02
CA ALA A 40 38.79 -12.05 48.03
C ALA A 40 39.13 -13.54 48.24
N MET A 41 39.82 -14.15 47.27
CA MET A 41 41.18 -14.72 47.48
C MET A 41 41.81 -15.25 46.18
N LEU A 42 43.06 -14.86 45.97
CA LEU A 42 44.04 -15.52 45.11
C LEU A 42 44.24 -16.99 45.55
N SER A 43 44.44 -17.90 44.58
CA SER A 43 45.71 -18.61 44.38
C SER A 43 45.58 -20.05 43.86
N LYS A 44 46.58 -20.41 43.03
CA LYS A 44 47.22 -21.72 42.83
C LYS A 44 46.58 -22.75 41.88
N ASN A 45 47.20 -22.79 40.70
CA ASN A 45 47.72 -23.95 39.97
C ASN A 45 47.54 -25.33 40.63
N MET A 46 47.05 -26.30 39.86
CA MET A 46 47.56 -27.66 39.92
C MET A 46 47.47 -28.34 38.54
N VAL A 47 48.62 -28.79 38.07
CA VAL A 47 48.86 -29.58 36.85
C VAL A 47 48.86 -31.05 37.24
N PHE A 48 48.28 -31.92 36.41
CA PHE A 48 48.66 -33.33 36.32
C PHE A 48 48.66 -33.79 34.85
N SER A 49 49.74 -34.47 34.48
CA SER A 49 50.08 -34.96 33.14
C SER A 49 49.63 -36.40 32.90
N SER A 50 49.42 -36.81 31.64
CA SER A 50 50.23 -37.87 31.01
C SER A 50 49.97 -38.03 29.49
N ALA A 51 51.07 -38.12 28.72
CA ALA A 51 51.36 -38.85 27.46
C ALA A 51 50.26 -39.03 26.37
N ARG A 52 50.47 -38.91 25.06
CA ARG A 52 51.66 -38.91 24.18
C ARG A 52 51.23 -38.46 22.76
N ASP A 53 52.19 -37.88 22.02
CA ASP A 53 52.34 -37.88 20.55
C ASP A 53 51.34 -37.10 19.66
N ARG A 54 51.70 -35.85 19.33
CA ARG A 54 52.15 -35.39 17.98
C ARG A 54 52.14 -33.86 17.94
N PHE A 55 53.33 -33.26 17.87
CA PHE A 55 53.51 -31.83 17.64
C PHE A 55 53.25 -31.49 16.17
N ILE A 56 52.24 -30.65 15.91
CA ILE A 56 52.23 -29.77 14.73
C ILE A 56 52.37 -28.35 15.28
N LEU A 57 53.53 -27.74 15.04
CA LEU A 57 53.84 -26.38 15.45
C LEU A 57 53.22 -25.42 14.43
N ILE A 58 51.95 -25.07 14.59
CA ILE A 58 51.34 -23.94 13.86
C ILE A 58 51.60 -22.69 14.69
N LYS A 59 52.43 -21.77 14.16
CA LYS A 59 52.57 -20.41 14.71
C LYS A 59 51.18 -19.81 14.92
N GLN A 60 50.82 -19.53 16.17
CA GLN A 60 49.71 -18.61 16.47
C GLN A 60 50.09 -17.23 15.90
N ARG A 61 49.59 -16.91 14.71
CA ARG A 61 49.33 -15.51 14.37
C ARG A 61 48.16 -15.08 15.25
N GLN A 62 48.41 -14.10 16.11
CA GLN A 62 47.35 -13.35 16.77
C GLN A 62 46.39 -12.84 15.70
N PHE A 63 45.24 -13.50 15.55
CA PHE A 63 44.10 -12.89 14.90
C PHE A 63 43.47 -11.95 15.94
N ASN A 64 43.81 -10.67 15.86
CA ASN A 64 42.94 -9.62 16.35
C ASN A 64 41.68 -9.65 15.48
N VAL A 65 40.73 -10.53 15.80
CA VAL A 65 39.39 -10.46 15.24
C VAL A 65 38.67 -9.33 15.95
N LEU A 66 38.44 -8.27 15.19
CA LEU A 66 37.52 -7.17 15.42
C LEU A 66 36.40 -7.48 16.44
N SER A 67 36.56 -6.96 17.66
CA SER A 67 35.43 -6.72 18.58
C SER A 67 34.60 -5.48 18.20
N TYR A 68 34.93 -4.82 17.09
CA TYR A 68 34.27 -3.59 16.62
C TYR A 68 32.95 -3.83 15.85
N SER A 69 32.68 -5.05 15.39
CA SER A 69 31.48 -5.37 14.57
C SER A 69 30.25 -5.74 15.41
N LEU A 70 30.44 -6.43 16.55
CA LEU A 70 29.32 -6.85 17.40
C LEU A 70 28.70 -5.66 18.14
N GLN A 71 29.53 -4.74 18.66
CA GLN A 71 29.05 -3.60 19.43
C GLN A 71 28.29 -2.58 18.58
N THR A 72 28.72 -2.37 17.33
CA THR A 72 28.02 -1.50 16.38
C THR A 72 26.69 -2.12 15.95
N HIS A 73 26.62 -3.43 15.71
CA HIS A 73 25.35 -4.09 15.41
C HIS A 73 24.36 -4.04 16.57
N THR A 74 24.80 -4.32 17.81
CA THR A 74 23.92 -4.28 18.98
C THR A 74 23.42 -2.86 19.27
N LEU A 75 24.29 -1.84 19.18
CA LEU A 75 23.88 -0.43 19.36
C LEU A 75 22.98 0.08 18.23
N ARG A 76 23.19 -0.35 16.98
CA ARG A 76 22.29 -0.03 15.86
C ARG A 76 20.92 -0.66 16.09
N LYS A 77 20.87 -1.92 16.54
CA LYS A 77 19.63 -2.65 16.85
C LYS A 77 18.87 -2.05 18.03
N GLU A 78 19.56 -1.58 19.08
CA GLU A 78 18.92 -0.89 20.21
C GLU A 78 18.36 0.49 19.82
N LYS A 79 19.09 1.26 19.00
CA LYS A 79 18.60 2.55 18.47
C LYS A 79 17.44 2.38 17.48
N PHE A 80 17.45 1.27 16.75
CA PHE A 80 16.41 0.84 15.82
C PHE A 80 15.12 0.44 16.55
N MET A 81 15.22 -0.29 17.68
CA MET A 81 14.08 -0.65 18.53
C MET A 81 13.48 0.53 19.31
N ALA A 82 14.22 1.63 19.48
CA ALA A 82 13.81 2.80 20.27
C ALA A 82 13.01 3.85 19.48
N ARG A 83 12.97 3.78 18.14
CA ARG A 83 12.25 4.73 17.28
C ARG A 83 10.99 4.09 16.70
N ARG A 84 9.91 4.86 16.60
CA ARG A 84 8.64 4.42 15.99
C ARG A 84 8.89 3.95 14.54
N PRO A 85 8.18 2.91 14.07
CA PRO A 85 8.38 2.39 12.72
C PRO A 85 7.88 3.40 11.67
N ASN A 86 8.51 3.37 10.50
CA ASN A 86 7.95 4.04 9.32
C ASN A 86 6.73 3.25 8.81
N VAL A 87 5.86 3.89 8.05
CA VAL A 87 4.70 3.24 7.44
C VAL A 87 4.61 3.65 5.98
N LEU A 88 4.76 2.69 5.09
CA LEU A 88 4.42 2.82 3.68
C LEU A 88 3.06 2.15 3.49
N TRP A 89 2.06 2.92 3.08
CA TRP A 89 0.76 2.40 2.73
C TRP A 89 0.62 2.39 1.22
N LEU A 90 0.76 1.20 0.64
CA LEU A 90 0.58 0.95 -0.78
C LEU A 90 -0.89 0.73 -1.12
N MET A 91 -1.39 1.40 -2.16
CA MET A 91 -2.72 1.14 -2.70
C MET A 91 -2.70 1.28 -4.22
N SER A 92 -3.50 0.48 -4.92
CA SER A 92 -3.75 0.61 -6.37
C SER A 92 -5.25 0.54 -6.63
N ASP A 93 -5.77 1.49 -7.40
CA ASP A 93 -7.21 1.61 -7.61
C ASP A 93 -7.72 0.60 -8.64
N GLN A 94 -8.86 -0.01 -8.33
CA GLN A 94 -9.50 -1.05 -9.15
C GLN A 94 -8.59 -2.26 -9.42
N HIS A 95 -7.61 -2.52 -8.55
CA HIS A 95 -6.77 -3.71 -8.62
C HIS A 95 -7.55 -4.94 -8.10
N ASN A 96 -7.77 -5.93 -8.96
CA ASN A 96 -8.35 -7.19 -8.56
C ASN A 96 -7.35 -7.99 -7.70
N ALA A 97 -7.77 -8.41 -6.50
CA ALA A 97 -6.92 -9.13 -5.54
C ALA A 97 -6.37 -10.47 -6.07
N ASN A 98 -6.97 -11.06 -7.10
CA ASN A 98 -6.48 -12.28 -7.75
C ASN A 98 -5.45 -11.99 -8.85
N CYS A 99 -5.16 -10.73 -9.18
CA CYS A 99 -4.26 -10.36 -10.28
C CYS A 99 -2.83 -10.05 -9.78
N THR A 100 -2.28 -10.94 -8.95
CA THR A 100 -0.91 -10.87 -8.45
C THR A 100 -0.24 -12.25 -8.49
N GLY A 101 1.09 -12.29 -8.49
CA GLY A 101 1.87 -13.53 -8.46
C GLY A 101 1.66 -14.33 -7.18
N PHE A 102 1.64 -13.66 -6.01
CA PHE A 102 1.35 -14.32 -4.72
C PHE A 102 -0.07 -14.90 -4.63
N ALA A 103 -1.00 -14.44 -5.47
CA ALA A 103 -2.33 -15.04 -5.62
C ALA A 103 -2.35 -16.22 -6.64
N ALA A 104 -1.18 -16.68 -7.08
CA ALA A 104 -0.98 -17.74 -8.06
C ALA A 104 -1.64 -17.45 -9.42
N HIS A 105 -1.73 -16.17 -9.81
CA HIS A 105 -2.26 -15.81 -11.12
C HIS A 105 -1.32 -16.26 -12.25
N PRO A 106 -1.82 -16.86 -13.34
CA PRO A 106 -0.98 -17.53 -14.33
C PRO A 106 -0.17 -16.59 -15.24
N ASN A 107 -0.67 -15.37 -15.49
CA ASN A 107 -0.07 -14.46 -16.47
C ASN A 107 0.67 -13.27 -15.83
N VAL A 108 0.00 -12.49 -14.97
CA VAL A 108 0.53 -11.25 -14.36
C VAL A 108 1.84 -11.46 -13.60
N ARG A 109 2.74 -10.49 -13.71
CA ARG A 109 4.06 -10.48 -13.07
C ARG A 109 4.12 -9.34 -12.06
N THR A 110 4.33 -9.69 -10.79
CA THR A 110 4.42 -8.75 -9.65
C THR A 110 5.52 -9.13 -8.65
N PRO A 111 6.78 -9.33 -9.08
CA PRO A 111 7.84 -9.82 -8.19
C PRO A 111 8.06 -8.98 -6.93
N ASN A 112 7.79 -7.67 -6.96
CA ASN A 112 8.00 -6.80 -5.81
C ASN A 112 6.85 -6.89 -4.80
N MET A 113 5.60 -6.98 -5.27
CA MET A 113 4.46 -7.31 -4.40
C MET A 113 4.59 -8.74 -3.83
N ASP A 114 5.09 -9.67 -4.63
CA ASP A 114 5.33 -11.06 -4.20
C ASP A 114 6.41 -11.11 -3.11
N ARG A 115 7.46 -10.30 -3.22
CA ARG A 115 8.46 -10.11 -2.16
C ARG A 115 7.83 -9.61 -0.86
N ILE A 116 6.95 -8.61 -0.91
CA ILE A 116 6.23 -8.12 0.29
C ILE A 116 5.36 -9.25 0.88
N ALA A 117 4.69 -10.03 0.04
CA ALA A 117 3.86 -11.14 0.49
C ALA A 117 4.68 -12.26 1.16
N ASP A 118 5.85 -12.60 0.61
CA ASP A 118 6.76 -13.63 1.13
C ASP A 118 7.39 -13.25 2.47
N GLU A 119 7.64 -11.96 2.68
CA GLU A 119 8.22 -11.42 3.93
C GLU A 119 7.15 -10.99 4.96
N GLY A 120 5.86 -11.00 4.56
CA GLY A 120 4.76 -10.41 5.30
C GLY A 120 3.61 -11.38 5.63
N VAL A 121 2.40 -10.82 5.71
CA VAL A 121 1.16 -11.58 5.99
C VAL A 121 0.12 -11.24 4.93
N VAL A 122 -0.34 -12.27 4.20
CA VAL A 122 -1.41 -12.14 3.20
C VAL A 122 -2.77 -12.45 3.81
N PHE A 123 -3.67 -11.48 3.78
CA PHE A 123 -5.06 -11.65 4.18
C PHE A 123 -5.90 -12.09 2.98
N THR A 124 -6.25 -13.38 2.92
CA THR A 124 -7.03 -13.97 1.82
C THR A 124 -8.54 -13.70 1.88
N ARG A 125 -8.99 -12.97 2.91
CA ARG A 125 -10.40 -12.62 3.17
C ARG A 125 -10.54 -11.18 3.65
N ALA A 126 -9.97 -10.24 2.89
CA ALA A 126 -10.14 -8.81 3.09
C ALA A 126 -11.20 -8.25 2.12
N PHE A 127 -12.16 -7.48 2.63
CA PHE A 127 -13.25 -6.91 1.84
C PHE A 127 -13.34 -5.42 2.09
N CYS A 128 -13.53 -4.62 1.02
CA CYS A 128 -13.86 -3.21 1.18
C CYS A 128 -15.29 -3.05 1.70
N ASN A 129 -15.53 -1.95 2.41
CA ASN A 129 -16.85 -1.63 2.96
C ASN A 129 -17.85 -1.14 1.88
N ASN A 130 -17.34 -0.68 0.73
CA ASN A 130 -18.14 -0.22 -0.39
C ASN A 130 -17.38 -0.46 -1.71
N PRO A 131 -18.00 -1.01 -2.77
CA PRO A 131 -17.34 -1.28 -4.04
C PRO A 131 -17.19 -0.04 -4.96
N ILE A 132 -17.06 1.17 -4.40
CA ILE A 132 -16.80 2.41 -5.15
C ILE A 132 -15.77 3.28 -4.41
N CYS A 133 -15.00 4.07 -5.19
CA CYS A 133 -13.79 4.78 -4.79
C CYS A 133 -13.91 5.55 -3.46
N SER A 134 -14.56 6.72 -3.47
CA SER A 134 -14.57 7.64 -2.33
C SER A 134 -15.09 7.02 -1.03
N PRO A 135 -16.26 6.35 -0.98
CA PRO A 135 -16.76 5.80 0.27
C PRO A 135 -15.90 4.65 0.80
N SER A 136 -15.27 3.85 -0.06
CA SER A 136 -14.29 2.85 0.39
C SER A 136 -13.08 3.52 1.02
N ARG A 137 -12.52 4.54 0.37
CA ARG A 137 -11.35 5.30 0.85
C ARG A 137 -11.63 6.01 2.16
N ILE A 138 -12.81 6.61 2.29
CA ILE A 138 -13.25 7.26 3.54
C ILE A 138 -13.38 6.24 4.68
N CYS A 139 -13.82 5.00 4.41
CA CYS A 139 -13.83 3.95 5.46
C CYS A 139 -12.42 3.69 6.00
N PHE A 140 -11.41 3.56 5.12
CA PHE A 140 -10.02 3.36 5.55
C PHE A 140 -9.47 4.56 6.32
N MET A 141 -9.77 5.78 5.86
CA MET A 141 -9.28 7.00 6.50
C MET A 141 -9.92 7.25 7.85
N THR A 142 -11.16 6.85 8.06
CA THR A 142 -11.89 7.16 9.30
C THR A 142 -11.95 5.98 10.26
N GLY A 143 -11.72 4.75 9.78
CA GLY A 143 -11.99 3.52 10.53
C GLY A 143 -13.49 3.29 10.77
N GLN A 144 -14.36 3.96 10.02
CA GLN A 144 -15.82 3.91 10.19
C GLN A 144 -16.50 3.26 8.97
N TYR A 145 -17.68 2.68 9.18
CA TYR A 145 -18.51 2.17 8.09
C TYR A 145 -19.21 3.30 7.33
N CYS A 146 -19.61 3.03 6.09
CA CYS A 146 -20.38 3.98 5.27
C CYS A 146 -21.65 4.51 5.94
N HIS A 147 -22.34 3.69 6.74
CA HIS A 147 -23.54 4.15 7.45
C HIS A 147 -23.24 5.14 8.59
N THR A 148 -22.00 5.21 9.08
CA THR A 148 -21.56 6.15 10.11
C THR A 148 -21.25 7.51 9.48
N HIS A 149 -20.42 7.53 8.43
CA HIS A 149 -20.00 8.78 7.76
C HIS A 149 -20.93 9.20 6.61
N ARG A 150 -21.94 8.40 6.28
CA ARG A 150 -23.02 8.64 5.30
C ARG A 150 -22.58 8.86 3.85
N MET A 151 -21.35 8.48 3.51
CA MET A 151 -20.89 8.53 2.12
C MET A 151 -21.20 7.21 1.42
N PHE A 152 -22.01 7.28 0.36
CA PHE A 152 -22.44 6.10 -0.41
C PHE A 152 -22.08 6.18 -1.90
N GLY A 153 -21.69 7.35 -2.40
CA GLY A 153 -21.23 7.59 -3.78
C GLY A 153 -19.94 8.42 -3.79
N ASN A 154 -19.51 8.88 -4.96
CA ASN A 154 -18.31 9.73 -5.09
C ASN A 154 -18.61 11.24 -4.96
N ASP A 155 -19.85 11.63 -4.68
CA ASP A 155 -20.21 13.03 -4.42
C ASP A 155 -19.93 13.42 -2.96
N HIS A 156 -18.99 14.34 -2.76
CA HIS A 156 -18.54 14.80 -1.45
C HIS A 156 -19.43 15.91 -0.83
N SER A 157 -20.54 16.29 -1.48
CA SER A 157 -21.39 17.43 -1.09
C SER A 157 -21.97 17.36 0.33
N GLU A 158 -22.15 16.16 0.89
CA GLU A 158 -22.75 15.96 2.22
C GLU A 158 -21.73 15.69 3.34
N ILE A 159 -20.42 15.76 3.06
CA ILE A 159 -19.37 15.45 4.04
C ILE A 159 -18.94 16.73 4.80
N PRO A 160 -18.72 16.66 6.14
CA PRO A 160 -18.15 17.77 6.88
C PRO A 160 -16.83 18.26 6.29
N GLU A 161 -16.65 19.58 6.21
CA GLU A 161 -15.44 20.18 5.64
C GLU A 161 -14.16 19.77 6.39
N ALA A 162 -14.23 19.54 7.70
CA ALA A 162 -13.10 19.12 8.52
C ALA A 162 -13.37 17.81 9.25
N ASN A 163 -12.34 16.96 9.34
CA ASN A 163 -12.34 15.78 10.18
C ASN A 163 -10.95 15.60 10.80
N PRO A 164 -10.77 16.00 12.06
CA PRO A 164 -9.45 15.95 12.68
C PRO A 164 -9.08 14.53 13.13
N ASN A 165 -9.91 13.52 12.86
CA ASN A 165 -9.73 12.14 13.30
C ASN A 165 -9.45 11.18 12.14
N THR A 166 -9.08 11.68 10.96
CA THR A 166 -8.58 10.80 9.89
C THR A 166 -7.28 10.12 10.30
N LEU A 167 -6.98 8.98 9.67
CA LEU A 167 -5.77 8.19 9.87
C LEU A 167 -4.52 9.06 9.72
N ALA A 168 -4.47 9.90 8.68
CA ALA A 168 -3.37 10.83 8.45
C ALA A 168 -3.25 11.87 9.58
N CYS A 169 -4.36 12.47 10.03
CA CYS A 169 -4.34 13.36 11.19
C CYS A 169 -3.81 12.66 12.45
N GLN A 170 -4.13 11.36 12.66
CA GLN A 170 -3.57 10.61 13.79
C GLN A 170 -2.05 10.45 13.65
N PHE A 171 -1.54 10.00 12.51
CA PHE A 171 -0.09 9.88 12.28
C PHE A 171 0.63 11.20 12.53
N ARG A 172 0.09 12.30 11.98
CA ARG A 172 0.65 13.65 12.16
C ARG A 172 0.68 14.07 13.64
N ARG A 173 -0.40 13.83 14.40
CA ARG A 173 -0.46 14.08 15.87
C ARG A 173 0.60 13.29 16.64
N TYR A 174 0.97 12.11 16.15
CA TYR A 174 2.02 11.28 16.72
C TYR A 174 3.41 11.58 16.12
N GLY A 175 3.60 12.74 15.50
CA GLY A 175 4.91 13.25 15.08
C GLY A 175 5.46 12.64 13.78
N TYR A 176 4.66 11.86 13.05
CA TYR A 176 5.05 11.35 11.75
C TYR A 176 5.07 12.48 10.71
N GLN A 177 6.00 12.41 9.75
CA GLN A 177 5.88 13.12 8.48
C GLN A 177 4.89 12.39 7.60
N THR A 178 3.81 13.04 7.24
CA THR A 178 2.71 12.43 6.48
C THR A 178 2.74 12.88 5.03
N ALA A 179 2.64 11.95 4.09
CA ALA A 179 2.52 12.24 2.67
C ALA A 179 1.45 11.39 1.99
N VAL A 180 0.72 11.99 1.05
CA VAL A 180 -0.15 11.29 0.10
C VAL A 180 0.29 11.61 -1.32
N ILE A 181 0.53 10.57 -2.11
CA ILE A 181 1.09 10.68 -3.45
C ILE A 181 0.33 9.72 -4.36
N GLY A 182 -0.22 10.27 -5.44
CA GLY A 182 -1.11 9.56 -6.37
C GLY A 182 -2.57 9.92 -6.19
N LYS A 183 -3.47 8.95 -6.38
CA LYS A 183 -4.92 9.11 -6.30
C LYS A 183 -5.37 9.20 -4.84
N ALA A 184 -6.00 10.31 -4.45
CA ALA A 184 -6.61 10.44 -3.13
C ALA A 184 -8.09 10.08 -3.21
N HIS A 185 -8.87 10.81 -4.00
CA HIS A 185 -10.33 10.68 -4.12
C HIS A 185 -11.02 10.67 -2.72
N MET A 186 -10.54 11.56 -1.86
CA MET A 186 -10.98 11.78 -0.49
C MET A 186 -11.52 13.22 -0.37
N VAL A 187 -11.71 13.72 0.85
CA VAL A 187 -12.08 15.13 1.04
C VAL A 187 -10.81 15.96 1.11
N ARG A 188 -10.57 16.80 0.09
CA ARG A 188 -9.37 17.66 -0.03
C ARG A 188 -8.97 18.35 1.28
N ARG A 189 -9.92 18.93 2.00
CA ARG A 189 -9.62 19.62 3.27
C ARG A 189 -9.13 18.67 4.37
N TRP A 190 -9.64 17.44 4.41
CA TRP A 190 -9.15 16.43 5.38
C TRP A 190 -7.71 16.03 5.06
N ASP A 191 -7.37 15.98 3.78
CA ASP A 191 -6.01 15.67 3.35
C ASP A 191 -5.05 16.82 3.68
N GLU A 192 -5.45 18.08 3.47
CA GLU A 192 -4.66 19.26 3.86
C GLU A 192 -4.42 19.33 5.39
N ASP A 193 -5.39 18.88 6.20
CA ASP A 193 -5.25 18.80 7.64
C ASP A 193 -4.34 17.61 8.07
N GLY A 194 -4.37 16.50 7.33
CA GLY A 194 -3.70 15.23 7.68
C GLY A 194 -2.29 15.04 7.11
N PHE A 195 -2.03 15.54 5.91
CA PHE A 195 -0.80 15.32 5.15
C PHE A 195 0.07 16.58 5.07
N GLU A 196 1.37 16.43 5.30
CA GLU A 196 2.36 17.50 5.14
C GLU A 196 2.83 17.64 3.68
N ARG A 197 2.84 16.54 2.93
CA ARG A 197 3.09 16.55 1.49
C ARG A 197 1.94 15.91 0.71
N ILE A 198 1.50 16.60 -0.33
CA ILE A 198 0.40 16.17 -1.19
C ILE A 198 0.86 16.25 -2.65
N ARG A 199 0.65 15.17 -3.41
CA ARG A 199 0.92 15.10 -4.85
C ARG A 199 -0.17 14.30 -5.55
N TYR A 200 -1.22 14.98 -5.97
CA TYR A 200 -2.37 14.36 -6.62
C TYR A 200 -2.14 14.06 -8.09
N THR A 201 -2.73 12.95 -8.53
CA THR A 201 -2.74 12.55 -9.93
C THR A 201 -4.13 12.56 -10.57
N ASP A 202 -5.18 12.45 -9.75
CA ASP A 202 -6.57 12.49 -10.20
C ASP A 202 -7.09 13.94 -10.30
N LEU A 203 -8.16 14.12 -11.07
CA LEU A 203 -8.91 15.39 -11.16
C LEU A 203 -10.05 15.47 -10.14
N CYS A 204 -10.23 14.49 -9.25
CA CYS A 204 -11.34 14.50 -8.30
C CYS A 204 -11.22 15.69 -7.32
N ASP A 205 -9.99 16.18 -7.11
CA ASP A 205 -9.68 17.35 -6.28
C ASP A 205 -9.43 18.65 -7.06
N ALA A 206 -9.36 18.58 -8.39
CA ALA A 206 -9.30 19.76 -9.24
C ALA A 206 -10.71 20.34 -9.39
N THR A 207 -10.85 21.66 -9.38
CA THR A 207 -12.11 22.24 -9.82
C THR A 207 -12.34 21.76 -11.26
N HIS A 208 -13.58 21.36 -11.61
CA HIS A 208 -13.93 21.05 -13.01
C HIS A 208 -13.65 22.21 -13.99
N LEU A 209 -13.24 23.36 -13.46
CA LEU A 209 -12.92 24.60 -14.13
C LEU A 209 -11.42 24.74 -14.44
N ASP A 210 -10.54 24.11 -13.66
CA ASP A 210 -9.08 24.24 -13.83
C ASP A 210 -8.33 22.93 -13.49
N PRO A 211 -7.95 22.13 -14.51
CA PRO A 211 -7.17 20.91 -14.31
C PRO A 211 -5.74 21.19 -13.83
N THR A 212 -5.23 22.43 -13.93
CA THR A 212 -3.88 22.76 -13.45
C THR A 212 -3.75 22.75 -11.94
N GLU A 213 -4.88 22.66 -11.23
CA GLU A 213 -4.92 22.41 -9.79
C GLU A 213 -4.43 21.00 -9.41
N THR A 214 -4.48 20.01 -10.33
CA THR A 214 -3.86 18.71 -10.06
C THR A 214 -2.36 18.74 -10.36
N HIS A 215 -1.57 18.14 -9.47
CA HIS A 215 -0.11 18.23 -9.52
C HIS A 215 0.47 17.53 -10.75
N TYR A 216 -0.13 16.41 -11.14
CA TYR A 216 0.31 15.64 -12.31
C TYR A 216 -0.04 16.33 -13.64
N PHE A 217 -1.24 16.90 -13.79
CA PHE A 217 -1.58 17.67 -14.98
C PHE A 217 -0.66 18.88 -15.15
N LYS A 218 -0.43 19.63 -14.06
CA LYS A 218 0.50 20.75 -14.05
C LYS A 218 1.91 20.32 -14.48
N TYR A 219 2.40 19.20 -13.95
CA TYR A 219 3.67 18.60 -14.35
C TYR A 219 3.72 18.32 -15.87
N LEU A 220 2.65 17.75 -16.44
CA LEU A 220 2.58 17.52 -17.88
C LEU A 220 2.51 18.85 -18.65
N GLU A 221 1.80 19.86 -18.17
CA GLU A 221 1.70 21.17 -18.81
C GLU A 221 3.05 21.90 -18.84
N ASP A 222 3.79 21.87 -17.73
CA ASP A 222 5.14 22.44 -17.65
C ASP A 222 6.12 21.78 -18.65
N LEU A 223 5.83 20.54 -19.07
CA LEU A 223 6.57 19.80 -20.10
C LEU A 223 5.99 19.96 -21.52
N GLY A 224 4.85 20.63 -21.68
CA GLY A 224 4.14 20.70 -22.96
C GLY A 224 3.49 19.37 -23.39
N LEU A 225 3.17 18.51 -22.43
CA LEU A 225 2.62 17.17 -22.61
C LEU A 225 1.18 17.02 -22.08
N SER A 226 0.57 18.07 -21.51
CA SER A 226 -0.79 18.04 -20.93
C SER A 226 -1.87 17.65 -21.94
N ASP A 227 -1.61 17.84 -23.23
CA ASP A 227 -2.47 17.38 -24.30
C ASP A 227 -2.68 15.86 -24.28
N PHE A 228 -1.77 15.08 -23.72
CA PHE A 228 -1.88 13.62 -23.65
C PHE A 228 -2.42 13.11 -22.30
N TYR A 229 -2.99 13.99 -21.47
CA TYR A 229 -3.58 13.60 -20.20
C TYR A 229 -4.88 12.80 -20.40
N GLU A 230 -4.93 11.59 -19.84
CA GLU A 230 -5.96 10.60 -20.17
C GLU A 230 -7.21 10.69 -19.27
N GLU A 231 -7.16 11.40 -18.15
CA GLU A 231 -8.26 11.51 -17.17
C GLU A 231 -9.22 12.65 -17.52
N GLY A 232 -9.82 12.60 -18.71
CA GLY A 232 -10.99 13.43 -19.05
C GLY A 232 -10.71 14.83 -19.62
N SER A 233 -9.45 15.17 -19.93
CA SER A 233 -9.10 16.42 -20.63
C SER A 233 -8.53 16.20 -22.03
N ALA A 234 -8.65 14.99 -22.60
CA ALA A 234 -8.30 14.76 -24.00
C ALA A 234 -9.05 15.80 -24.84
N ARG A 235 -8.28 16.64 -25.55
CA ARG A 235 -8.88 17.73 -26.35
C ARG A 235 -9.86 17.12 -27.36
N PRO A 236 -10.99 17.81 -27.67
CA PRO A 236 -11.90 17.34 -28.71
C PRO A 236 -11.13 16.96 -29.99
N GLY A 237 -11.30 15.71 -30.44
CA GLY A 237 -10.63 15.16 -31.62
C GLY A 237 -9.32 14.42 -31.37
N GLN A 238 -8.84 14.31 -30.13
CA GLN A 238 -7.76 13.38 -29.80
C GLN A 238 -8.26 11.97 -29.56
N GLU A 239 -7.58 11.01 -30.19
CA GLU A 239 -7.78 9.59 -29.95
C GLU A 239 -7.08 9.18 -28.64
N TYR A 240 -7.87 8.66 -27.71
CA TYR A 240 -7.39 7.97 -26.50
C TYR A 240 -8.11 6.64 -26.36
N THR A 241 -7.48 5.68 -25.70
CA THR A 241 -8.03 4.35 -25.47
C THR A 241 -8.57 4.22 -24.05
N MET A 242 -9.75 3.64 -23.91
CA MET A 242 -10.35 3.36 -22.60
C MET A 242 -10.23 1.88 -22.20
N ASP A 243 -9.94 1.02 -23.17
CA ASP A 243 -10.20 -0.41 -23.12
C ASP A 243 -8.96 -1.26 -23.41
N GLY A 244 -7.77 -0.67 -23.43
CA GLY A 244 -6.51 -1.37 -23.66
C GLY A 244 -6.22 -1.70 -25.11
N SER A 245 -7.01 -1.18 -26.07
CA SER A 245 -6.84 -1.42 -27.51
C SER A 245 -5.61 -0.74 -28.13
N ALA A 246 -5.06 0.28 -27.47
CA ALA A 246 -3.87 1.00 -27.91
C ALA A 246 -2.98 1.39 -26.71
N PRO A 247 -1.68 1.67 -26.92
CA PRO A 247 -0.85 2.21 -25.86
C PRO A 247 -1.22 3.67 -25.57
N ALA A 248 -0.89 4.12 -24.35
CA ALA A 248 -0.90 5.54 -24.02
C ALA A 248 0.03 6.32 -24.94
N LYS A 249 -0.31 7.58 -25.20
CA LYS A 249 0.55 8.50 -25.98
C LYS A 249 1.72 9.04 -25.15
N LEU A 250 1.57 9.07 -23.83
CA LEU A 250 2.64 9.46 -22.92
C LEU A 250 3.70 8.35 -22.84
N PRO A 251 4.99 8.68 -23.01
CA PRO A 251 6.08 7.76 -22.69
C PRO A 251 6.04 7.34 -21.22
N TYR A 252 6.57 6.15 -20.90
CA TYR A 252 6.51 5.62 -19.54
C TYR A 252 7.08 6.56 -18.48
N GLN A 253 8.19 7.25 -18.79
CA GLN A 253 8.83 8.21 -17.89
C GLN A 253 7.92 9.38 -17.46
N HIS A 254 6.82 9.62 -18.17
CA HIS A 254 5.82 10.64 -17.85
C HIS A 254 4.46 10.03 -17.51
N SER A 255 4.35 8.71 -17.42
CA SER A 255 3.14 8.00 -16.99
C SER A 255 2.78 8.34 -15.55
N ILE A 256 1.52 8.13 -15.21
CA ILE A 256 0.97 8.43 -13.88
C ILE A 256 1.55 7.51 -12.80
N GLU A 257 1.88 6.27 -13.15
CA GLU A 257 2.56 5.30 -12.29
C GLU A 257 3.97 5.79 -11.97
N HIS A 258 4.74 6.12 -13.01
CA HIS A 258 6.12 6.57 -12.85
C HIS A 258 6.21 7.91 -12.12
N TYR A 259 5.25 8.83 -12.36
CA TYR A 259 5.12 10.07 -11.60
C TYR A 259 4.89 9.79 -10.10
N THR A 260 3.97 8.86 -9.78
CA THR A 260 3.68 8.45 -8.39
C THR A 260 4.92 7.88 -7.71
N GLY A 261 5.67 7.02 -8.41
CA GLY A 261 6.95 6.48 -7.94
C GLY A 261 8.01 7.56 -7.71
N ASN A 262 8.17 8.48 -8.66
CA ASN A 262 9.15 9.56 -8.56
C ASN A 262 8.84 10.54 -7.42
N GLU A 263 7.59 10.96 -7.26
CA GLU A 263 7.21 11.84 -6.14
C GLU A 263 7.36 11.12 -4.79
N SER A 264 7.10 9.81 -4.74
CA SER A 264 7.33 8.98 -3.53
C SER A 264 8.80 8.92 -3.16
N LEU A 265 9.67 8.66 -4.14
CA LEU A 265 11.12 8.70 -3.94
C LEU A 265 11.60 10.10 -3.57
N ALA A 266 11.03 11.16 -4.15
CA ALA A 266 11.37 12.54 -3.81
C ALA A 266 11.01 12.85 -2.35
N PHE A 267 9.80 12.51 -1.91
CA PHE A 267 9.42 12.63 -0.50
C PHE A 267 10.40 11.87 0.40
N LEU A 268 10.70 10.62 0.10
CA LEU A 268 11.61 9.83 0.91
C LEU A 268 13.01 10.45 0.96
N LYS A 269 13.53 11.01 -0.14
CA LYS A 269 14.85 11.64 -0.18
C LYS A 269 14.91 13.00 0.51
N GLU A 270 13.82 13.75 0.50
CA GLU A 270 13.74 15.14 1.02
C GLU A 270 13.29 15.22 2.48
N ARG A 271 12.73 14.14 3.04
CA ARG A 271 12.18 14.13 4.40
C ARG A 271 13.22 14.38 5.48
N ASP A 272 12.76 14.82 6.64
CA ASP A 272 13.51 14.86 7.90
C ASP A 272 13.73 13.44 8.45
N ASP A 273 14.96 12.95 8.52
CA ASP A 273 15.27 11.59 8.98
C ASP A 273 15.14 11.39 10.50
N GLU A 274 14.88 12.47 11.26
CA GLU A 274 14.63 12.41 12.69
C GLU A 274 13.19 11.96 13.03
N ARG A 275 12.25 12.19 12.11
CA ARG A 275 10.82 11.85 12.25
C ARG A 275 10.47 10.60 11.44
N PRO A 276 9.67 9.67 11.98
CA PRO A 276 9.16 8.56 11.18
C PRO A 276 8.23 9.08 10.08
N PHE A 277 8.07 8.34 8.98
CA PHE A 277 7.15 8.73 7.91
C PHE A 277 5.90 7.86 7.86
N PHE A 278 4.80 8.45 7.41
CA PHE A 278 3.60 7.76 6.93
C PHE A 278 3.38 8.21 5.48
N LEU A 279 3.71 7.34 4.54
CA LEU A 279 3.59 7.60 3.10
C LEU A 279 2.43 6.78 2.55
N HIS A 280 1.35 7.43 2.14
CA HIS A 280 0.28 6.82 1.37
C HIS A 280 0.60 6.94 -0.12
N MET A 281 1.18 5.87 -0.68
CA MET A 281 1.53 5.74 -2.09
C MET A 281 0.37 5.04 -2.80
N SER A 282 -0.50 5.83 -3.43
CA SER A 282 -1.80 5.40 -3.93
C SER A 282 -1.86 5.51 -5.46
N PHE A 283 -1.57 4.43 -6.15
CA PHE A 283 -1.64 4.37 -7.61
C PHE A 283 -3.08 4.50 -8.11
N GLN A 284 -3.26 5.37 -9.10
CA GLN A 284 -4.52 5.52 -9.80
C GLN A 284 -4.83 4.30 -10.66
N ARG A 285 -3.81 3.72 -11.29
CA ARG A 285 -3.92 2.53 -12.13
C ARG A 285 -4.00 1.28 -11.23
N PRO A 286 -4.55 0.15 -11.71
CA PRO A 286 -5.01 -0.15 -13.08
C PRO A 286 -6.45 0.29 -13.39
N HIS A 287 -7.05 1.23 -12.64
CA HIS A 287 -8.30 1.89 -13.02
C HIS A 287 -8.24 2.49 -14.44
N ALA A 288 -9.41 2.54 -15.10
CA ALA A 288 -9.53 3.12 -16.43
C ALA A 288 -9.07 4.60 -16.48
N PRO A 289 -8.60 5.13 -17.61
CA PRO A 289 -8.38 4.47 -18.90
C PRO A 289 -7.37 3.32 -18.82
N ILE A 290 -7.66 2.19 -19.46
CA ILE A 290 -6.73 1.05 -19.54
C ILE A 290 -5.80 1.33 -20.72
N ALA A 291 -4.67 1.98 -20.44
CA ALA A 291 -3.73 2.42 -21.46
C ALA A 291 -2.30 2.40 -20.90
N PRO A 292 -1.61 1.25 -20.89
CA PRO A 292 -0.21 1.22 -20.50
C PRO A 292 0.64 1.98 -21.52
N ALA A 293 1.75 2.54 -21.07
CA ALA A 293 2.74 3.16 -21.96
C ALA A 293 3.26 2.14 -22.99
N ALA A 294 3.72 2.62 -24.15
CA ALA A 294 4.15 1.76 -25.25
C ALA A 294 5.22 0.74 -24.84
N GLU A 295 6.10 1.10 -23.90
CA GLU A 295 7.14 0.26 -23.33
C GLU A 295 6.59 -0.97 -22.59
N HIS A 296 5.36 -0.87 -22.07
CA HIS A 296 4.68 -1.90 -21.29
C HIS A 296 3.58 -2.60 -22.10
N PHE A 297 3.06 -1.97 -23.15
CA PHE A 297 1.85 -2.39 -23.86
C PHE A 297 1.91 -3.84 -24.37
N ASP A 298 3.01 -4.26 -24.99
CA ASP A 298 3.13 -5.61 -25.58
C ASP A 298 3.86 -6.62 -24.68
N MET A 299 3.99 -6.34 -23.37
CA MET A 299 4.61 -7.28 -22.42
C MET A 299 3.82 -8.58 -22.24
N TYR A 300 2.51 -8.55 -22.51
CA TYR A 300 1.60 -9.68 -22.37
C TYR A 300 0.97 -10.01 -23.71
N ASN A 301 1.10 -11.25 -24.14
CA ASN A 301 0.46 -11.75 -25.36
C ASN A 301 -1.05 -11.95 -25.13
N PRO A 302 -1.95 -11.20 -25.79
CA PRO A 302 -3.39 -11.37 -25.64
C PRO A 302 -3.86 -12.81 -25.88
N ASP A 303 -3.25 -13.53 -26.82
CA ASP A 303 -3.66 -14.90 -27.17
C ASP A 303 -3.47 -15.91 -26.01
N GLU A 304 -2.55 -15.59 -25.09
CA GLU A 304 -2.21 -16.40 -23.91
C GLU A 304 -3.02 -16.02 -22.66
N MET A 305 -3.91 -15.02 -22.76
CA MET A 305 -4.72 -14.58 -21.63
C MET A 305 -5.78 -15.61 -21.27
N VAL A 306 -5.71 -16.10 -20.04
CA VAL A 306 -6.72 -17.00 -19.45
C VAL A 306 -7.80 -16.15 -18.81
N LEU A 307 -9.06 -16.37 -19.20
CA LEU A 307 -10.18 -15.69 -18.56
C LEU A 307 -10.42 -16.25 -17.15
N PRO A 308 -10.85 -15.41 -16.19
CA PRO A 308 -11.22 -15.90 -14.87
C PRO A 308 -12.45 -16.81 -14.94
N ASP A 309 -12.57 -17.76 -14.01
CA ASP A 309 -13.75 -18.66 -13.92
C ASP A 309 -15.08 -17.90 -13.86
N SER A 310 -15.08 -16.69 -13.31
CA SER A 310 -16.26 -15.82 -13.23
C SER A 310 -16.73 -15.30 -14.59
N ALA A 311 -15.93 -15.42 -15.66
CA ALA A 311 -16.32 -15.05 -17.01
C ALA A 311 -17.57 -15.83 -17.48
N VAL A 312 -17.75 -17.08 -17.00
CA VAL A 312 -18.94 -17.90 -17.29
C VAL A 312 -20.25 -17.23 -16.86
N ASP A 313 -20.23 -16.48 -15.74
CA ASP A 313 -21.41 -15.78 -15.23
C ASP A 313 -21.86 -14.70 -16.23
N TYR A 314 -20.90 -14.02 -16.86
CA TYR A 314 -21.17 -12.97 -17.84
C TYR A 314 -21.53 -13.55 -19.22
N PHE A 315 -20.73 -14.47 -19.75
CA PHE A 315 -20.84 -14.91 -21.15
C PHE A 315 -21.87 -15.99 -21.40
N GLU A 316 -22.07 -16.90 -20.43
CA GLU A 316 -22.96 -18.05 -20.61
C GLU A 316 -24.21 -17.92 -19.76
N ARG A 317 -24.06 -17.66 -18.46
CA ARG A 317 -25.18 -17.69 -17.51
C ARG A 317 -26.00 -16.42 -17.49
N ARG A 318 -25.50 -15.32 -18.06
CA ARG A 318 -26.13 -13.99 -18.01
C ARG A 318 -26.54 -13.59 -16.59
N PHE A 319 -25.68 -13.91 -15.63
CA PHE A 319 -25.89 -13.67 -14.20
C PHE A 319 -27.17 -14.32 -13.64
N ALA A 320 -27.61 -15.44 -14.22
CA ALA A 320 -28.69 -16.25 -13.67
C ALA A 320 -28.44 -16.55 -12.18
N GLY A 321 -29.49 -16.38 -11.36
CA GLY A 321 -29.42 -16.59 -9.91
C GLY A 321 -28.92 -15.40 -9.10
N LYS A 322 -28.48 -14.29 -9.72
CA LYS A 322 -28.27 -13.02 -9.01
C LYS A 322 -29.62 -12.32 -8.77
N PRO A 323 -29.75 -11.41 -7.78
CA PRO A 323 -30.94 -10.59 -7.61
C PRO A 323 -31.42 -9.90 -8.89
N GLU A 324 -32.74 -9.86 -9.10
CA GLU A 324 -33.38 -9.38 -10.34
C GLU A 324 -32.94 -7.97 -10.73
N PHE A 325 -32.80 -7.06 -9.75
CA PHE A 325 -32.37 -5.68 -10.02
C PHE A 325 -30.96 -5.61 -10.63
N MET A 326 -30.06 -6.54 -10.27
CA MET A 326 -28.71 -6.61 -10.87
C MET A 326 -28.78 -7.16 -12.28
N GLN A 327 -29.54 -8.25 -12.49
CA GLN A 327 -29.74 -8.81 -13.83
C GLN A 327 -30.32 -7.77 -14.79
N LYS A 328 -31.33 -7.01 -14.33
CA LYS A 328 -31.95 -5.93 -15.11
C LYS A 328 -30.96 -4.80 -15.43
N ARG A 329 -30.22 -4.31 -14.44
CA ARG A 329 -29.17 -3.29 -14.66
C ARG A 329 -28.14 -3.72 -15.69
N LEU A 330 -27.72 -4.99 -15.66
CA LEU A 330 -26.75 -5.54 -16.59
C LEU A 330 -27.33 -5.72 -18.00
N ALA A 331 -28.59 -6.18 -18.10
CA ALA A 331 -29.31 -6.30 -19.37
C ALA A 331 -29.57 -4.94 -20.04
N ASP A 332 -29.80 -3.89 -19.26
CA ASP A 332 -29.99 -2.51 -19.72
C ASP A 332 -28.67 -1.86 -20.18
N GLY A 333 -27.58 -2.63 -20.33
CA GLY A 333 -26.32 -2.16 -20.90
C GLY A 333 -25.50 -1.28 -19.96
N CYS A 334 -25.63 -1.44 -18.64
CA CYS A 334 -24.88 -0.68 -17.64
C CYS A 334 -23.38 -1.00 -17.64
N GLY A 335 -22.68 -0.61 -18.70
CA GLY A 335 -21.26 -0.31 -18.68
C GLY A 335 -20.28 -1.46 -18.84
N TYR A 336 -20.69 -2.68 -19.21
CA TYR A 336 -19.73 -3.73 -19.57
C TYR A 336 -19.37 -3.63 -21.06
N PRO A 337 -18.12 -3.22 -21.42
CA PRO A 337 -17.78 -2.88 -22.80
C PRO A 337 -17.48 -4.09 -23.71
N LEU A 338 -17.59 -5.32 -23.20
CA LEU A 338 -17.03 -6.51 -23.85
C LEU A 338 -18.12 -7.57 -24.04
N ALA A 339 -18.78 -7.54 -25.18
CA ALA A 339 -19.94 -8.38 -25.47
C ALA A 339 -19.64 -9.87 -25.72
N ASP A 340 -18.36 -10.24 -25.90
CA ASP A 340 -17.94 -11.56 -26.39
C ASP A 340 -16.74 -12.15 -25.61
N PRO A 341 -16.85 -13.40 -25.08
CA PRO A 341 -15.78 -14.06 -24.31
C PRO A 341 -14.51 -14.26 -25.12
N ASN A 342 -14.65 -14.47 -26.43
CA ASN A 342 -13.54 -14.72 -27.33
C ASN A 342 -13.14 -13.46 -28.09
N SER A 343 -13.64 -12.29 -27.71
CA SER A 343 -13.18 -11.06 -28.36
C SER A 343 -11.70 -10.86 -28.07
N ASP A 344 -10.91 -10.75 -29.14
CA ASP A 344 -9.53 -10.28 -29.11
C ASP A 344 -9.42 -9.01 -28.25
N ARG A 345 -10.49 -8.20 -28.25
CA ARG A 345 -10.64 -7.00 -27.42
C ARG A 345 -10.59 -7.25 -25.90
N LEU A 346 -11.29 -8.27 -25.37
CA LEU A 346 -11.24 -8.58 -23.94
C LEU A 346 -9.85 -9.07 -23.53
N LYS A 347 -9.29 -9.99 -24.31
CA LYS A 347 -7.95 -10.50 -24.07
C LYS A 347 -6.90 -9.39 -24.14
N ARG A 348 -7.01 -8.50 -25.12
CA ARG A 348 -6.18 -7.30 -25.23
C ARG A 348 -6.35 -6.35 -24.05
N CYS A 349 -7.57 -6.16 -23.57
CA CYS A 349 -7.87 -5.37 -22.38
C CYS A 349 -7.21 -5.98 -21.13
N LEU A 350 -7.31 -7.31 -20.93
CA LEU A 350 -6.65 -8.02 -19.83
C LEU A 350 -5.13 -7.92 -19.91
N ALA A 351 -4.54 -8.13 -21.09
CA ALA A 351 -3.11 -7.96 -21.30
C ALA A 351 -2.64 -6.54 -20.94
N SER A 352 -3.36 -5.52 -21.38
CA SER A 352 -3.08 -4.12 -21.04
C SER A 352 -3.30 -3.82 -19.54
N TYR A 353 -4.30 -4.43 -18.91
CA TYR A 353 -4.55 -4.33 -17.47
C TYR A 353 -3.39 -4.94 -16.65
N TYR A 354 -2.90 -6.12 -17.04
CA TYR A 354 -1.72 -6.73 -16.41
C TYR A 354 -0.44 -5.92 -16.66
N ALA A 355 -0.30 -5.29 -17.83
CA ALA A 355 0.81 -4.38 -18.10
C ALA A 355 0.86 -3.18 -17.14
N LEU A 356 -0.31 -2.59 -16.84
CA LEU A 356 -0.42 -1.53 -15.83
C LEU A 356 -0.04 -2.04 -14.42
N ILE A 357 -0.47 -3.24 -14.04
CA ILE A 357 -0.10 -3.85 -12.76
C ILE A 357 1.42 -4.05 -12.65
N THR A 358 2.07 -4.51 -13.72
CA THR A 358 3.53 -4.67 -13.75
C THR A 358 4.29 -3.35 -13.71
N ALA A 359 3.76 -2.30 -14.35
CA ALA A 359 4.32 -0.95 -14.21
C ALA A 359 4.24 -0.48 -12.75
N ILE A 360 3.10 -0.66 -12.08
CA ILE A 360 2.92 -0.35 -10.66
C ILE A 360 3.91 -1.15 -9.79
N ASP A 361 4.02 -2.45 -10.03
CA ASP A 361 4.96 -3.33 -9.30
C ASP A 361 6.41 -2.86 -9.45
N SER A 362 6.80 -2.39 -10.64
CA SER A 362 8.13 -1.84 -10.91
C SER A 362 8.39 -0.58 -10.08
N GLU A 363 7.40 0.31 -9.96
CA GLU A 363 7.50 1.52 -9.14
C GLU A 363 7.53 1.22 -7.64
N ILE A 364 6.81 0.19 -7.19
CA ILE A 364 6.93 -0.34 -5.83
C ILE A 364 8.35 -0.84 -5.60
N GLY A 365 8.89 -1.67 -6.51
CA GLY A 365 10.26 -2.17 -6.43
C GLY A 365 11.29 -1.06 -6.26
N ARG A 366 11.20 0.01 -7.06
CA ARG A 366 12.09 1.17 -6.94
C ARG A 366 12.06 1.81 -5.54
N VAL A 367 10.89 1.90 -4.91
CA VAL A 367 10.74 2.44 -3.56
C VAL A 367 11.30 1.48 -2.52
N LEU A 368 11.03 0.18 -2.63
CA LEU A 368 11.56 -0.85 -1.73
C LEU A 368 13.10 -0.91 -1.80
N ASP A 369 13.66 -0.94 -3.01
CA ASP A 369 15.10 -0.96 -3.25
C ASP A 369 15.79 0.27 -2.64
N TYR A 370 15.17 1.46 -2.76
CA TYR A 370 15.69 2.65 -2.10
C TYR A 370 15.66 2.53 -0.57
N LEU A 371 14.57 1.99 -0.01
CA LEU A 371 14.45 1.78 1.44
C LEU A 371 15.47 0.76 1.96
N ASP A 372 15.78 -0.29 1.18
CA ASP A 372 16.86 -1.23 1.47
C ASP A 372 18.22 -0.53 1.45
N GLU A 373 18.49 0.26 0.41
CA GLU A 373 19.75 0.98 0.21
C GLU A 373 20.06 1.91 1.40
N VAL A 374 19.06 2.63 1.91
CA VAL A 374 19.24 3.54 3.04
C VAL A 374 19.09 2.84 4.41
N GLY A 375 18.84 1.54 4.44
CA GLY A 375 18.69 0.75 5.66
C GLY A 375 17.44 1.08 6.48
N GLU A 376 16.40 1.60 5.81
CA GLU A 376 15.10 1.91 6.41
C GLU A 376 14.06 0.82 6.17
N PHE A 377 14.34 -0.16 5.29
CA PHE A 377 13.44 -1.29 5.01
C PHE A 377 13.10 -2.06 6.29
N GLU A 378 14.08 -2.46 7.08
CA GLU A 378 13.77 -3.21 8.30
C GLU A 378 12.97 -2.36 9.33
N ARG A 379 12.93 -1.03 9.19
CA ARG A 379 12.26 -0.10 10.11
C ARG A 379 10.79 0.16 9.77
N GLY A 380 10.28 -0.35 8.65
CA GLY A 380 8.95 -0.01 8.17
C GLY A 380 7.89 -1.09 8.38
N ILE A 381 6.65 -0.64 8.30
CA ILE A 381 5.47 -1.45 8.03
C ILE A 381 5.08 -1.12 6.58
N TYR A 382 4.95 -2.14 5.74
CA TYR A 382 4.72 -2.05 4.30
C TYR A 382 3.38 -2.65 3.89
#